data_AF-A0A291N7Z8-F1
#
_entry.id   AF-A0A291N7Z8-F1
#
_cell.length_a   1.000
_cell.length_b   1.000
_cell.length_c   1.000
_cell.angle_alpha   90.00
_cell.angle_beta   90.00
_cell.angle_gamma   90.00
#
_symmetry.space_group_name_H-M   'P 1'
#
loop_
_entity.id
_entity.type
_entity.pdbx_description
1 polymer ?
#
loop_
_entity_poly.entity_id
_entity_poly.type
_entity_poly.pdbx_seq_one_letter_code
_entity_poly.pdbx_strand_id
1 'polypeptide(L)' 'MSPDAILDIFETETGLPRDKLRPEATLAELDIASLDLVSIAFEVEDKLGVEIRTDDLKPDMTVGALIEQIQLLRSA' A
#
# COMPACT_ATOMS: atom_id res chain seq x y z
N MET A 1 -8.44 6.17 -10.51
CA MET A 1 -7.21 6.54 -9.79
C MET A 1 -6.06 5.70 -10.33
N SER A 2 -4.95 6.33 -10.69
CA SER A 2 -3.75 5.69 -11.26
C SER A 2 -2.92 4.99 -10.16
N PRO A 3 -2.12 3.97 -10.50
CA PRO A 3 -1.18 3.34 -9.56
C PRO A 3 -0.27 4.34 -8.84
N ASP A 4 0.09 5.42 -9.55
CA ASP A 4 0.89 6.53 -9.03
C ASP A 4 0.30 7.17 -7.77
N ALA A 5 -1.02 7.33 -7.70
CA ALA A 5 -1.66 7.98 -6.56
C ALA A 5 -1.67 7.06 -5.31
N ILE A 6 -1.60 5.73 -5.50
CA ILE A 6 -1.39 4.82 -4.38
C ILE A 6 0.06 4.97 -3.90
N LEU A 7 1.02 4.94 -4.82
CA LEU A 7 2.45 5.13 -4.48
C LEU A 7 2.73 6.45 -3.75
N ASP A 8 2.03 7.54 -4.09
CA ASP A 8 2.18 8.82 -3.41
C ASP A 8 1.72 8.75 -1.93
N ILE A 9 0.69 7.95 -1.61
CA ILE A 9 0.26 7.68 -0.23
C ILE A 9 1.35 6.89 0.49
N PHE A 10 1.88 5.84 -0.14
CA PHE A 10 2.98 5.06 0.43
C PHE A 10 4.20 5.96 0.71
N GLU A 11 4.59 6.82 -0.22
CA GLU A 11 5.71 7.75 -0.02
C GLU A 11 5.46 8.72 1.13
N THR A 12 4.22 9.20 1.28
CA THR A 12 3.84 10.13 2.36
C THR A 12 3.84 9.44 3.73
N GLU A 13 3.26 8.26 3.84
CA GLU A 13 3.10 7.54 5.10
C GLU A 13 4.40 6.83 5.54
N THR A 14 5.10 6.19 4.61
CA THR A 14 6.36 5.48 4.91
C THR A 14 7.59 6.39 4.88
N GLY A 15 7.48 7.56 4.25
CA GLY A 15 8.64 8.43 3.96
C GLY A 15 9.63 7.83 2.95
N LEU A 16 9.29 6.72 2.29
CA LEU A 16 10.17 6.08 1.32
C LEU A 16 10.07 6.78 -0.04
N PRO A 17 11.21 7.04 -0.70
CA PRO A 17 11.18 7.62 -2.04
C PRO A 17 10.56 6.63 -3.03
N ARG A 18 9.81 7.16 -3.99
CA ARG A 18 9.11 6.39 -5.02
C ARG A 18 9.99 5.43 -5.82
N ASP A 19 11.28 5.74 -5.95
CA ASP A 19 12.28 4.88 -6.60
C ASP A 19 12.50 3.54 -5.85
N LYS A 20 12.26 3.51 -4.53
CA LYS A 20 12.34 2.31 -3.71
C LYS A 20 11.04 1.50 -3.69
N LEU A 21 9.89 2.14 -3.87
CA LEU A 21 8.56 1.51 -3.89
C LEU A 21 8.32 0.71 -5.19
N ARG A 22 9.24 -0.20 -5.48
CA ARG A 22 9.21 -1.04 -6.68
C ARG A 22 8.19 -2.16 -6.49
N PRO A 23 7.41 -2.53 -7.51
CA PRO A 23 6.39 -3.56 -7.40
C PRO A 23 6.95 -4.93 -7.03
N GLU A 24 8.24 -5.20 -7.30
CA GLU A 24 8.92 -6.44 -6.91
C GLU A 24 9.44 -6.43 -5.46
N ALA A 25 9.56 -5.26 -4.83
CA ALA A 25 10.07 -5.14 -3.47
C ALA A 25 9.03 -5.57 -2.44
N THR A 26 9.45 -6.35 -1.45
CA THR A 26 8.58 -6.73 -0.32
C THR A 26 8.47 -5.61 0.70
N LEU A 27 7.35 -5.55 1.42
CA LEU A 27 7.14 -4.58 2.50
C LEU A 27 8.21 -4.72 3.58
N ALA A 28 8.62 -5.96 3.89
CA ALA A 28 9.72 -6.26 4.79
C ALA A 28 11.08 -5.76 4.28
N GLU A 29 11.40 -5.89 2.99
CA GLU A 29 12.64 -5.34 2.42
C GLU A 29 12.68 -3.81 2.46
N LEU A 30 11.52 -3.19 2.41
CA LEU A 30 11.36 -1.73 2.49
C LEU A 30 11.35 -1.21 3.92
N ASP A 31 11.45 -2.10 4.91
CA ASP A 31 11.37 -1.77 6.34
C ASP A 31 10.07 -1.03 6.70
N ILE A 32 8.98 -1.35 5.99
CA ILE A 32 7.66 -0.77 6.23
C ILE A 32 7.09 -1.43 7.48
N ALA A 33 6.84 -0.62 8.51
CA ALA A 33 6.31 -1.12 9.77
C ALA A 33 4.82 -1.46 9.63
N SER A 34 4.34 -2.37 10.48
CA SER A 34 2.91 -2.71 10.54
C SER A 34 2.04 -1.47 10.82
N LEU A 35 2.56 -0.49 11.56
CA LEU A 35 1.86 0.77 11.83
C LEU A 35 1.68 1.60 10.55
N ASP A 36 2.71 1.67 9.70
CA ASP A 36 2.64 2.38 8.42
C ASP A 36 1.60 1.74 7.52
N LEU A 37 1.53 0.40 7.49
CA LEU A 37 0.50 -0.33 6.75
C LEU A 37 -0.92 -0.01 7.22
N VAL A 38 -1.10 0.13 8.53
CA VAL A 38 -2.40 0.55 9.10
C VAL A 38 -2.73 1.97 8.64
N SER A 39 -1.81 2.93 8.75
CA SER A 39 -2.04 4.31 8.30
C SER A 39 -2.36 4.39 6.82
N ILE A 40 -1.60 3.67 5.98
CA ILE A 40 -1.82 3.59 4.54
C ILE A 40 -3.19 2.98 4.24
N ALA A 41 -3.56 1.88 4.92
CA ALA A 41 -4.87 1.28 4.76
C ALA A 41 -5.96 2.31 5.03
N PHE A 42 -5.93 2.98 6.18
CA PHE A 42 -6.90 4.02 6.55
C PHE A 42 -6.97 5.16 5.52
N GLU A 43 -5.84 5.69 5.06
CA GLU A 43 -5.82 6.77 4.08
C GLU A 43 -6.34 6.32 2.72
N VAL A 44 -6.00 5.09 2.31
CA VAL A 44 -6.50 4.47 1.08
C VAL A 44 -8.01 4.23 1.19
N GLU A 45 -8.50 3.70 2.31
CA GLU A 45 -9.93 3.52 2.60
C GLU A 45 -10.69 4.85 2.54
N ASP A 46 -10.18 5.92 3.16
CA ASP A 46 -10.82 7.24 3.15
C ASP A 46 -10.83 7.86 1.74
N LYS A 47 -9.71 7.78 1.01
CA LYS A 47 -9.59 8.36 -0.35
C LYS A 47 -10.37 7.57 -1.40
N LEU A 48 -10.44 6.25 -1.27
CA LEU A 48 -11.03 5.37 -2.30
C LEU A 48 -12.42 4.83 -1.93
N GLY A 49 -12.83 4.95 -0.66
CA GLY A 49 -14.07 4.37 -0.16
C GLY A 49 -14.07 2.83 -0.17
N VAL A 50 -12.89 2.21 -0.10
CA VAL A 50 -12.73 0.75 0.02
C VAL A 50 -12.58 0.35 1.48
N GLU A 51 -12.72 -0.94 1.79
CA GLU A 51 -12.40 -1.50 3.11
C GLU A 51 -11.21 -2.45 2.95
N ILE A 52 -10.10 -2.13 3.60
CA ILE A 52 -8.86 -2.90 3.57
C ILE A 52 -8.68 -3.54 4.93
N ARG A 53 -8.75 -4.87 4.97
CA ARG A 53 -8.45 -5.59 6.20
C ARG A 53 -6.95 -5.65 6.39
N THR A 54 -6.47 -5.12 7.51
CA THR A 54 -5.06 -5.19 7.88
C THR A 54 -4.57 -6.64 8.02
N ASP A 55 -5.47 -7.60 8.27
CA ASP A 55 -5.17 -9.04 8.28
C ASP A 55 -4.77 -9.58 6.89
N ASP A 56 -5.22 -8.92 5.82
CA ASP A 56 -4.84 -9.25 4.43
C ASP A 56 -3.48 -8.62 4.07
N LEU A 57 -3.00 -7.63 4.85
CA LEU A 57 -1.71 -6.99 4.68
C LEU A 57 -0.63 -7.80 5.41
N LYS A 58 0.21 -8.49 4.64
CA LYS A 58 1.32 -9.25 5.22
C LYS A 58 2.67 -8.64 4.84
N PRO A 59 3.64 -8.61 5.77
CA PRO A 59 4.95 -8.02 5.51
C PRO A 59 5.76 -8.73 4.41
N ASP A 60 5.43 -9.98 4.09
CA ASP A 60 6.01 -10.74 2.97
C ASP A 60 5.41 -10.39 1.60
N MET A 61 4.33 -9.61 1.56
CA MET A 61 3.75 -9.14 0.30
C MET A 61 4.65 -8.13 -0.38
N THR A 62 4.56 -8.07 -1.71
CA THR A 62 5.22 -7.03 -2.49
C THR A 62 4.34 -5.80 -2.61
N VAL A 63 4.97 -4.65 -2.88
CA VAL A 63 4.25 -3.39 -3.18
C VAL A 63 3.29 -3.59 -4.35
N GLY A 64 3.69 -4.34 -5.38
CA GLY A 64 2.83 -4.65 -6.52
C GLY A 64 1.59 -5.44 -6.12
N ALA A 65 1.76 -6.49 -5.30
CA ALA A 65 0.64 -7.30 -4.81
C ALA A 65 -0.34 -6.47 -3.98
N LEU A 66 0.17 -5.55 -3.16
CA LEU A 66 -0.67 -4.65 -2.36
C LEU A 66 -1.45 -3.66 -3.24
N ILE A 67 -0.80 -3.04 -4.22
CA ILE A 67 -1.46 -2.15 -5.19
C ILE A 67 -2.55 -2.91 -5.96
N GLU A 68 -2.27 -4.13 -6.42
CA GLU A 68 -3.25 -4.96 -7.11
C GLU A 68 -4.45 -5.30 -6.20
N GLN A 69 -4.22 -5.66 -4.94
CA GLN A 69 -5.31 -5.91 -3.98
C GLN A 69 -6.22 -4.68 -3.81
N ILE A 70 -5.64 -3.51 -3.60
CA ILE A 70 -6.39 -2.24 -3.47
C ILE A 70 -7.20 -1.97 -4.75
N GLN A 71 -6.60 -2.18 -5.91
CA GLN A 71 -7.29 -2.00 -7.19
C GLN A 71 -8.44 -2.98 -7.38
N LEU A 72 -8.26 -4.24 -6.97
CA LEU A 72 -9.28 -5.27 -7.04
C LEU A 72 -10.48 -4.91 -6.16
N LEU A 73 -10.24 -4.46 -4.92
CA LEU A 73 -11.28 -4.03 -3.98
C LEU A 73 -12.12 -2.87 -4.52
N ARG A 74 -11.50 -1.90 -5.20
CA ARG A 74 -12.22 -0.79 -5.85
C ARG A 74 -13.05 -1.25 -7.04
N SER A 75 -12.66 -2.35 -7.68
CA SER A 75 -13.28 -2.85 -8.91
C SER A 75 -14.44 -3.82 -8.63
N ALA A 76 -14.62 -4.21 -7.36
CA ALA A 76 -15.67 -5.09 -6.87
C ALA A 76 -16.90 -4.28 -6.43
#